data_AF-A0AAE9FL20-F1
#
_entry.id   AF-A0AAE9FL20-F1
#
_cell.length_a   1.000
_cell.length_b   1.000
_cell.length_c   1.000
_cell.angle_alpha   90.00
_cell.angle_beta   90.00
_cell.angle_gamma   90.00
#
_symmetry.space_group_name_H-M   'P 1'
#
loop_
_entity.id
_entity.type
_entity.pdbx_description
1 polymer ?
#
loop_
_entity_poly.entity_id
_entity_poly.type
_entity_poly.pdbx_seq_one_letter_code
_entity_poly.pdbx_strand_id
1 'polypeptide(L)'
;MGWKLAAFLLALSIKYTNADCTCYEQANYTGFSAPLSNSFETSDFSACFTPCKYVAYSGNDTFGWGGLTINWGSVKDNSGILQIFDGTDITGIPLIQVSAGTNVLSGSTKNLIKSSQPRITITYTQTGTEANNYNGVIKASSGLQPSTVPITTTAAPTTRTYNDPTFKYDPYLITHDIMIVVNQKTSGGMAALTQLNEIVNNTVMQLYTTTDINSSTGSRLSLASLTPYFPYYSIRTAIWESSAFDVVNNLPKSGISIEGNIDTALTGLVKLAYTVNNNSSIATRTNVQRSVVLFTAEWPTTGANLSTSYVKKAFDDYGVNLLVVGFNLTDNEKTALMGGASAYQWYNAVNTNKTTNDAVASFVNPYYFNDKSAPNFWCPMYHPTSSDNSSFTFQEPYNYDGPNSTTGQWSVSFDGQTGRYCNFASNQYTISRPDNADGMNVTVFYELEAGKDFLNFYDASNNLIASFTGYDISSSSFYTTTPVLTARFTSDNQSVFRGFNVNIKPNPKPT
;
A
#
# COMPACT_ATOMS: atom_id res chain seq x y z
N MET A 1 -11.02 55.67 17.61
CA MET A 1 -12.14 54.74 17.33
C MET A 1 -12.14 54.44 15.83
N GLY A 2 -11.42 53.43 15.37
CA GLY A 2 -11.33 53.15 13.92
C GLY A 2 -10.80 51.78 13.54
N TRP A 3 -10.67 50.85 14.50
CA TRP A 3 -10.00 49.55 14.29
C TRP A 3 -10.92 48.36 14.64
N LYS A 4 -12.25 48.56 14.57
CA LYS A 4 -13.23 47.47 14.82
C LYS A 4 -14.17 47.17 13.63
N LEU A 5 -14.05 47.86 12.50
CA LEU A 5 -14.87 47.60 11.31
C LEU A 5 -14.17 46.80 10.20
N ALA A 6 -12.83 46.69 10.22
CA ALA A 6 -12.09 45.95 9.19
C ALA A 6 -12.05 44.42 9.45
N ALA A 7 -12.34 43.98 10.67
CA ALA A 7 -12.38 42.55 11.02
C ALA A 7 -13.74 41.87 10.73
N PHE A 8 -14.79 42.65 10.44
CA PHE A 8 -16.14 42.11 10.20
C PHE A 8 -16.48 41.93 8.72
N LEU A 9 -15.65 42.44 7.81
CA LEU A 9 -15.84 42.32 6.36
C LEU A 9 -14.86 41.33 5.68
N LEU A 10 -13.84 40.84 6.38
CA LEU A 10 -12.99 39.74 5.90
C LEU A 10 -13.50 38.34 6.30
N ALA A 11 -14.57 38.28 7.11
CA ALA A 11 -15.24 37.04 7.51
C ALA A 11 -16.38 36.63 6.55
N LEU A 12 -16.64 37.40 5.49
CA LEU A 12 -17.72 37.13 4.52
C LEU A 12 -17.22 36.84 3.09
N SER A 13 -15.92 36.57 2.92
CA SER A 13 -15.34 36.21 1.62
C SER A 13 -14.41 35.01 1.66
N ILE A 14 -14.54 34.13 2.67
CA ILE A 14 -14.17 32.73 2.46
C ILE A 14 -15.25 32.19 1.52
N LYS A 15 -14.94 32.22 0.22
CA LYS A 15 -15.64 31.42 -0.78
C LYS A 15 -15.90 30.06 -0.16
N TYR A 16 -17.15 29.59 -0.25
CA TYR A 16 -17.48 28.18 -0.19
C TYR A 16 -16.42 27.40 -0.97
N THR A 17 -15.41 26.89 -0.27
CA THR A 17 -14.60 25.79 -0.76
C THR A 17 -15.56 24.62 -0.67
N ASN A 18 -16.27 24.39 -1.78
CA ASN A 18 -17.00 23.16 -1.99
C ASN A 18 -16.02 22.04 -1.67
N ALA A 19 -16.31 21.27 -0.62
CA ALA A 19 -15.53 20.09 -0.33
C ALA A 19 -15.68 19.13 -1.52
N ASP A 20 -14.54 18.69 -2.05
CA ASP A 20 -14.49 17.67 -3.08
C ASP A 20 -14.90 16.34 -2.44
N CYS A 21 -16.17 15.99 -2.59
CA CYS A 21 -16.69 14.69 -2.17
C CYS A 21 -16.41 13.68 -3.28
N THR A 22 -15.40 12.86 -3.11
CA THR A 22 -15.17 11.70 -3.97
C THR A 22 -15.67 10.44 -3.30
N CYS A 23 -16.46 9.63 -4.02
CA CYS A 23 -16.81 8.27 -3.57
C CYS A 23 -15.54 7.47 -3.29
N TYR A 24 -15.66 6.37 -2.54
CA TYR A 24 -14.59 5.37 -2.47
C TYR A 24 -14.20 4.87 -3.89
N GLU A 25 -15.19 4.76 -4.79
CA GLU A 25 -14.98 4.51 -6.22
C GLU A 25 -15.09 5.80 -7.05
N GLN A 26 -13.95 6.47 -7.34
CA GLN A 26 -13.90 7.50 -8.39
C GLN A 26 -13.91 6.91 -9.80
N ALA A 27 -13.71 5.59 -9.94
CA ALA A 27 -13.52 4.90 -11.21
C ALA A 27 -14.56 3.79 -11.43
N ASN A 28 -14.65 3.29 -12.67
CA ASN A 28 -15.52 2.17 -12.99
C ASN A 28 -15.00 0.87 -12.35
N TYR A 29 -15.91 0.08 -11.78
CA TYR A 29 -15.65 -1.19 -11.11
C TYR A 29 -15.70 -2.37 -12.12
N THR A 30 -14.80 -3.36 -12.00
CA THR A 30 -14.90 -4.63 -12.74
C THR A 30 -14.74 -5.83 -11.80
N GLY A 31 -15.68 -6.77 -11.80
CA GLY A 31 -15.67 -7.97 -10.96
C GLY A 31 -17.06 -8.56 -10.73
N PHE A 32 -17.19 -9.69 -10.02
CA PHE A 32 -18.49 -10.35 -9.79
C PHE A 32 -19.25 -9.85 -8.55
N SER A 33 -18.75 -8.84 -7.83
CA SER A 33 -19.32 -8.38 -6.56
C SER A 33 -19.01 -6.91 -6.29
N ALA A 34 -19.86 -6.00 -6.78
CA ALA A 34 -19.65 -4.57 -6.67
C ALA A 34 -20.08 -4.05 -5.29
N PRO A 35 -19.19 -3.37 -4.54
CA PRO A 35 -19.49 -2.83 -3.22
C PRO A 35 -20.41 -1.61 -3.33
N LEU A 36 -21.12 -1.26 -2.24
CA LEU A 36 -21.98 -0.09 -2.10
C LEU A 36 -21.76 0.54 -0.72
N SER A 37 -21.06 1.67 -0.61
CA SER A 37 -20.80 2.31 0.69
C SER A 37 -20.56 3.81 0.61
N ASN A 38 -20.59 4.47 1.77
CA ASN A 38 -20.04 5.82 1.99
C ASN A 38 -19.18 5.85 3.28
N SER A 39 -18.27 6.83 3.38
CA SER A 39 -17.15 6.85 4.35
C SER A 39 -17.57 6.81 5.83
N PHE A 40 -16.73 6.17 6.66
CA PHE A 40 -16.84 6.05 8.11
C PHE A 40 -15.77 6.93 8.79
N GLU A 41 -15.97 8.25 8.88
CA GLU A 41 -15.29 9.08 9.90
C GLU A 41 -16.09 10.36 10.19
N THR A 42 -16.33 10.64 11.46
CA THR A 42 -17.17 11.76 11.93
C THR A 42 -16.42 13.08 12.12
N SER A 43 -15.09 13.11 11.99
CA SER A 43 -14.27 14.31 12.24
C SER A 43 -13.84 15.08 11.00
N ASP A 44 -13.74 14.44 9.84
CA ASP A 44 -13.14 15.05 8.63
C ASP A 44 -14.12 15.23 7.45
N PHE A 45 -15.44 15.14 7.68
CA PHE A 45 -16.41 15.23 6.57
C PHE A 45 -17.41 16.40 6.70
N SER A 46 -17.40 17.27 5.68
CA SER A 46 -18.51 18.18 5.36
C SER A 46 -19.53 17.47 4.46
N ALA A 47 -20.82 17.73 4.67
CA ALA A 47 -21.94 17.12 3.97
C ALA A 47 -21.75 16.87 2.46
N CYS A 48 -22.08 15.67 1.98
CA CYS A 48 -22.00 15.32 0.56
C CYS A 48 -23.05 16.09 -0.26
N PHE A 49 -22.61 16.97 -1.16
CA PHE A 49 -23.51 17.66 -2.10
C PHE A 49 -23.37 17.17 -3.55
N THR A 50 -22.32 16.44 -3.90
CA THR A 50 -22.10 15.92 -5.25
C THR A 50 -22.64 14.48 -5.37
N PRO A 51 -23.48 14.16 -6.37
CA PRO A 51 -23.92 12.79 -6.65
C PRO A 51 -22.73 11.84 -6.83
N CYS A 52 -22.70 10.75 -6.05
CA CYS A 52 -21.77 9.65 -6.26
C CYS A 52 -22.20 8.85 -7.49
N LYS A 53 -21.28 8.50 -8.39
CA LYS A 53 -21.57 7.70 -9.59
C LYS A 53 -20.37 6.85 -10.02
N TYR A 54 -20.59 5.56 -10.29
CA TYR A 54 -19.65 4.71 -11.01
C TYR A 54 -20.38 3.61 -11.79
N VAL A 55 -19.72 3.04 -12.79
CA VAL A 55 -20.21 1.90 -13.57
C VAL A 55 -19.56 0.62 -13.05
N ALA A 56 -20.35 -0.41 -12.74
CA ALA A 56 -19.86 -1.75 -12.42
C ALA A 56 -20.04 -2.69 -13.61
N TYR A 57 -18.96 -3.36 -14.03
CA TYR A 57 -18.92 -4.38 -15.07
C TYR A 57 -18.63 -5.75 -14.46
N SER A 58 -19.39 -6.79 -14.80
CA SER A 58 -19.23 -8.13 -14.22
C SER A 58 -17.89 -8.80 -14.58
N GLY A 59 -17.15 -8.24 -15.54
CA GLY A 59 -15.99 -8.88 -16.15
C GLY A 59 -16.35 -9.92 -17.20
N ASN A 60 -17.64 -10.24 -17.38
CA ASN A 60 -18.12 -11.27 -18.28
C ASN A 60 -19.54 -10.96 -18.80
N ASP A 61 -19.68 -10.84 -20.12
CA ASP A 61 -20.95 -10.47 -20.77
C ASP A 61 -22.10 -11.48 -20.59
N THR A 62 -21.84 -12.67 -20.06
CA THR A 62 -22.87 -13.67 -19.73
C THR A 62 -23.43 -13.56 -18.30
N PHE A 63 -22.94 -12.60 -17.52
CA PHE A 63 -23.30 -12.41 -16.11
C PHE A 63 -24.03 -11.09 -15.89
N GLY A 64 -25.21 -11.16 -15.25
CA GLY A 64 -26.02 -10.01 -14.86
C GLY A 64 -26.01 -9.79 -13.36
N TRP A 65 -26.23 -8.55 -12.94
CA TRP A 65 -26.15 -8.07 -11.56
C TRP A 65 -27.46 -8.23 -10.80
N GLY A 66 -27.42 -8.68 -9.56
CA GLY A 66 -28.56 -8.83 -8.67
C GLY A 66 -28.12 -9.19 -7.25
N GLY A 67 -29.02 -9.75 -6.43
CA GLY A 67 -28.64 -10.17 -5.08
C GLY A 67 -28.16 -9.02 -4.20
N LEU A 68 -28.79 -7.84 -4.35
CA LEU A 68 -28.45 -6.64 -3.59
C LEU A 68 -28.66 -6.86 -2.09
N THR A 69 -27.65 -6.50 -1.29
CA THR A 69 -27.76 -6.36 0.16
C THR A 69 -27.33 -4.95 0.54
N ILE A 70 -28.12 -4.25 1.36
CA ILE A 70 -27.79 -2.93 1.90
C ILE A 70 -28.12 -2.92 3.39
N ASN A 71 -27.20 -2.43 4.20
CA ASN A 71 -27.41 -2.14 5.62
C ASN A 71 -27.07 -0.67 5.89
N TRP A 72 -28.02 0.05 6.46
CA TRP A 72 -27.80 1.40 6.96
C TRP A 72 -27.25 1.34 8.39
N GLY A 73 -26.19 2.10 8.65
CA GLY A 73 -25.66 2.32 9.99
C GLY A 73 -26.40 3.47 10.67
N SER A 74 -25.85 4.69 10.57
CA SER A 74 -26.51 5.91 11.04
C SER A 74 -27.21 6.64 9.91
N VAL A 75 -28.49 6.95 10.08
CA VAL A 75 -29.25 7.81 9.17
C VAL A 75 -29.44 9.16 9.83
N LYS A 76 -28.82 10.18 9.25
CA LYS A 76 -28.85 11.57 9.73
C LYS A 76 -29.58 12.49 8.77
N ASP A 77 -29.69 12.08 7.51
CA ASP A 77 -30.45 12.77 6.48
C ASP A 77 -31.36 11.79 5.71
N ASN A 78 -32.68 11.96 5.85
CA ASN A 78 -33.65 11.10 5.18
C ASN A 78 -33.76 11.35 3.66
N SER A 79 -33.08 12.37 3.12
CA SER A 79 -33.06 12.65 1.68
C SER A 79 -32.08 11.79 0.88
N GLY A 80 -31.28 10.94 1.56
CA GLY A 80 -30.36 10.01 0.91
C GLY A 80 -31.08 8.96 0.05
N ILE A 81 -30.63 8.79 -1.20
CA ILE A 81 -31.19 7.81 -2.15
C ILE A 81 -30.04 7.12 -2.89
N LEU A 82 -30.02 5.80 -2.82
CA LEU A 82 -29.20 4.93 -3.67
C LEU A 82 -30.03 4.45 -4.87
N GLN A 83 -29.49 4.58 -6.08
CA GLN A 83 -30.12 4.14 -7.32
C GLN A 83 -29.15 3.27 -8.13
N ILE A 84 -29.68 2.25 -8.78
CA ILE A 84 -28.94 1.35 -9.67
C ILE A 84 -29.68 1.31 -11.00
N PHE A 85 -28.98 1.64 -12.08
CA PHE A 85 -29.50 1.67 -13.45
C PHE A 85 -28.91 0.52 -14.27
N ASP A 86 -29.67 0.03 -15.24
CA ASP A 86 -29.22 -0.99 -16.19
C ASP A 86 -28.33 -0.34 -17.25
N GLY A 87 -27.11 -0.82 -17.44
CA GLY A 87 -26.14 -0.25 -18.38
C GLY A 87 -25.23 0.83 -17.80
N THR A 88 -24.55 1.58 -18.68
CA THR A 88 -23.47 2.53 -18.33
C THR A 88 -23.93 3.96 -18.05
N ASP A 89 -25.23 4.22 -18.22
CA ASP A 89 -25.82 5.55 -18.12
C ASP A 89 -26.98 5.59 -17.11
N ILE A 90 -27.29 6.80 -16.64
CA ILE A 90 -28.39 7.07 -15.70
C ILE A 90 -29.69 7.43 -16.45
N THR A 91 -29.99 6.67 -17.50
CA THR A 91 -31.15 6.93 -18.36
C THR A 91 -32.34 6.07 -17.95
N GLY A 92 -33.51 6.68 -17.73
CA GLY A 92 -34.76 5.97 -17.47
C GLY A 92 -35.03 5.66 -15.98
N ILE A 93 -35.81 4.61 -15.71
CA ILE A 93 -36.19 4.19 -14.35
C ILE A 93 -35.08 3.31 -13.79
N PRO A 94 -34.56 3.58 -12.56
CA PRO A 94 -33.56 2.71 -11.95
C PRO A 94 -34.13 1.31 -11.72
N LEU A 95 -33.30 0.28 -11.98
CA LEU A 95 -33.59 -1.11 -11.62
C LEU A 95 -33.88 -1.24 -10.13
N ILE A 96 -33.07 -0.57 -9.30
CA ILE A 96 -33.20 -0.61 -7.85
C ILE A 96 -33.07 0.80 -7.29
N GLN A 97 -33.98 1.17 -6.39
CA GLN A 97 -33.91 2.40 -5.62
C GLN A 97 -34.09 2.11 -4.13
N VAL A 98 -33.19 2.62 -3.29
CA VAL A 98 -33.19 2.43 -1.84
C VAL A 98 -33.08 3.78 -1.16
N SER A 99 -34.10 4.15 -0.39
CA SER A 99 -34.08 5.36 0.43
C SER A 99 -33.29 5.13 1.71
N ALA A 100 -32.75 6.21 2.27
CA ALA A 100 -32.06 6.21 3.56
C ALA A 100 -32.86 5.49 4.65
N GLY A 101 -32.18 4.66 5.44
CA GLY A 101 -32.76 3.85 6.51
C GLY A 101 -33.49 2.59 6.06
N THR A 102 -33.56 2.31 4.77
CA THR A 102 -34.18 1.08 4.25
C THR A 102 -33.15 0.00 3.99
N ASN A 103 -33.05 -0.99 4.86
CA ASN A 103 -32.20 -2.16 4.61
C ASN A 103 -32.77 -3.03 3.48
N VAL A 104 -31.89 -3.63 2.69
CA VAL A 104 -32.26 -4.63 1.68
C VAL A 104 -31.79 -5.99 2.18
N LEU A 105 -32.76 -6.82 2.58
CA LEU A 105 -32.51 -8.16 3.11
C LEU A 105 -32.62 -9.23 2.01
N SER A 106 -31.99 -10.38 2.25
CA SER A 106 -32.09 -11.56 1.40
C SER A 106 -33.56 -11.97 1.19
N GLY A 107 -33.96 -12.21 -0.06
CA GLY A 107 -35.34 -12.56 -0.42
C GLY A 107 -36.32 -11.39 -0.54
N SER A 108 -35.90 -10.15 -0.28
CA SER A 108 -36.72 -8.97 -0.58
C SER A 108 -36.90 -8.78 -2.09
N THR A 109 -37.98 -8.12 -2.51
CA THR A 109 -38.22 -7.84 -3.94
C THR A 109 -37.05 -7.10 -4.59
N LYS A 110 -36.42 -6.16 -3.87
CA LYS A 110 -35.22 -5.44 -4.33
C LYS A 110 -33.97 -6.31 -4.44
N ASN A 111 -33.84 -7.34 -3.61
CA ASN A 111 -32.75 -8.31 -3.67
C ASN A 111 -32.87 -9.25 -4.90
N LEU A 112 -34.10 -9.49 -5.36
CA LEU A 112 -34.40 -10.41 -6.46
C LEU A 112 -34.35 -9.78 -7.86
N ILE A 113 -34.30 -8.44 -7.96
CA ILE A 113 -34.18 -7.74 -9.24
C ILE A 113 -32.81 -8.03 -9.85
N LYS A 114 -32.79 -8.36 -11.14
CA LYS A 114 -31.58 -8.61 -11.93
C LYS A 114 -31.45 -7.62 -13.06
N SER A 115 -30.22 -7.22 -13.38
CA SER A 115 -29.91 -6.43 -14.57
C SER A 115 -30.04 -7.27 -15.83
N SER A 116 -30.39 -6.62 -16.93
CA SER A 116 -30.39 -7.23 -18.26
C SER A 116 -29.04 -7.08 -18.98
N GLN A 117 -28.13 -6.27 -18.42
CA GLN A 117 -26.80 -6.04 -18.96
C GLN A 117 -25.69 -6.45 -17.99
N PRO A 118 -24.49 -6.81 -18.51
CA PRO A 118 -23.32 -7.10 -17.68
C PRO A 118 -22.72 -5.85 -17.03
N ARG A 119 -23.24 -4.67 -17.38
CA ARG A 119 -22.87 -3.37 -16.79
C ARG A 119 -24.07 -2.76 -16.11
N ILE A 120 -23.86 -2.18 -14.93
CA ILE A 120 -24.84 -1.36 -14.22
C ILE A 120 -24.19 -0.04 -13.80
N THR A 121 -25.01 0.99 -13.61
CA THR A 121 -24.56 2.28 -13.09
C THR A 121 -25.14 2.47 -11.71
N ILE A 122 -24.28 2.75 -10.75
CA ILE A 122 -24.66 2.91 -9.35
C ILE A 122 -24.51 4.39 -8.99
N THR A 123 -25.51 4.95 -8.36
CA THR A 123 -25.49 6.33 -7.89
C THR A 123 -26.01 6.50 -6.48
N TYR A 124 -25.41 7.41 -5.72
CA TYR A 124 -25.95 7.86 -4.43
C TYR A 124 -26.07 9.39 -4.40
N THR A 125 -27.21 9.88 -3.95
CA THR A 125 -27.49 11.32 -3.84
C THR A 125 -28.09 11.62 -2.47
N GLN A 126 -27.75 12.77 -1.91
CA GLN A 126 -28.41 13.34 -0.73
C GLN A 126 -28.46 14.87 -0.87
N THR A 127 -29.38 15.52 -0.16
CA THR A 127 -29.60 16.97 -0.26
C THR A 127 -29.43 17.69 1.08
N GLY A 128 -29.38 16.96 2.19
CA GLY A 128 -29.18 17.50 3.54
C GLY A 128 -27.71 17.66 3.92
N THR A 129 -27.49 18.33 5.06
CA THR A 129 -26.16 18.71 5.57
C THR A 129 -25.55 17.67 6.50
N GLU A 130 -26.22 16.56 6.77
CA GLU A 130 -25.74 15.53 7.69
C GLU A 130 -25.47 14.22 6.93
N ALA A 131 -24.33 13.58 7.19
CA ALA A 131 -23.92 12.38 6.48
C ALA A 131 -24.69 11.14 6.96
N ASN A 132 -25.27 10.39 6.02
CA ASN A 132 -25.73 9.03 6.29
C ASN A 132 -24.57 8.05 6.27
N ASN A 133 -24.76 6.86 6.82
CA ASN A 133 -23.82 5.75 6.75
C ASN A 133 -24.56 4.51 6.24
N TYR A 134 -24.04 3.88 5.19
CA TYR A 134 -24.51 2.60 4.71
C TYR A 134 -23.38 1.76 4.12
N ASN A 135 -23.59 0.44 4.13
CA ASN A 135 -22.77 -0.52 3.41
C ASN A 135 -23.65 -1.53 2.67
N GLY A 136 -23.07 -2.23 1.71
CA GLY A 136 -23.78 -3.21 0.93
C GLY A 136 -22.99 -3.73 -0.25
N VAL A 137 -23.62 -4.63 -1.01
CA VAL A 137 -23.02 -5.29 -2.16
C VAL A 137 -24.10 -5.68 -3.16
N ILE A 138 -23.77 -5.64 -4.44
CA ILE A 138 -24.54 -6.24 -5.51
C ILE A 138 -23.67 -7.27 -6.23
N LYS A 139 -24.23 -8.44 -6.56
CA LYS A 139 -23.47 -9.60 -7.06
C LYS A 139 -23.86 -9.94 -8.48
N ALA A 140 -22.89 -10.30 -9.30
CA ALA A 140 -23.13 -10.81 -10.64
C ALA A 140 -23.39 -12.33 -10.61
N SER A 141 -24.37 -12.79 -11.37
CA SER A 141 -24.74 -14.20 -11.51
C SER A 141 -24.94 -14.54 -12.98
N SER A 142 -24.67 -15.79 -13.35
CA SER A 142 -24.87 -16.24 -14.72
C SER A 142 -26.35 -16.18 -15.12
N GLY A 143 -26.61 -15.84 -16.38
CA GLY A 143 -27.98 -15.79 -16.90
C GLY A 143 -28.24 -14.82 -18.05
N LEU A 144 -27.24 -14.05 -18.48
CA LEU A 144 -27.35 -13.21 -19.68
C LEU A 144 -26.95 -13.99 -20.93
N GLN A 145 -27.60 -13.70 -22.05
CA GLN A 145 -27.17 -14.18 -23.36
C GLN A 145 -25.87 -13.45 -23.74
N PRO A 146 -24.86 -14.15 -24.27
CA PRO A 146 -23.61 -13.53 -24.69
C PRO A 146 -23.90 -12.44 -25.73
N SER A 147 -23.52 -11.21 -25.40
CA SER A 147 -23.64 -10.09 -26.34
C SER A 147 -22.60 -10.26 -27.45
N THR A 148 -23.04 -10.28 -28.71
CA THR A 148 -22.13 -10.18 -29.86
C THR A 148 -21.80 -8.71 -30.07
N VAL A 149 -20.67 -8.23 -29.55
CA VAL A 149 -20.29 -6.81 -29.66
C VAL A 149 -18.99 -6.63 -30.46
N PRO A 150 -18.93 -5.61 -31.35
CA PRO A 150 -17.72 -5.19 -32.05
C PRO A 150 -16.60 -4.77 -31.08
N ILE A 151 -15.38 -5.17 -31.41
CA ILE A 151 -14.18 -4.89 -30.64
C ILE A 151 -13.76 -3.44 -30.93
N THR A 152 -14.05 -2.50 -30.04
CA THR A 152 -13.25 -1.27 -29.93
C THR A 152 -12.27 -1.47 -28.80
N THR A 153 -11.04 -1.84 -29.16
CA THR A 153 -9.91 -1.90 -28.25
C THR A 153 -9.61 -0.49 -27.76
N THR A 154 -10.01 -0.16 -26.53
CA THR A 154 -9.25 0.83 -25.74
C THR A 154 -7.82 0.33 -25.73
N ALA A 155 -6.88 1.11 -26.27
CA ALA A 155 -5.48 0.73 -26.28
C ALA A 155 -5.09 0.32 -24.85
N ALA A 156 -4.59 -0.91 -24.70
CA ALA A 156 -3.94 -1.30 -23.45
C ALA A 156 -2.93 -0.21 -23.10
N PRO A 157 -2.77 0.16 -21.81
CA PRO A 157 -1.67 1.02 -21.40
C PRO A 157 -0.41 0.43 -22.04
N THR A 158 0.33 1.24 -22.80
CA THR A 158 1.56 0.78 -23.43
C THR A 158 2.55 0.53 -22.30
N THR A 159 2.55 -0.69 -21.75
CA THR A 159 3.64 -1.17 -20.93
C THR A 159 4.89 -1.03 -21.79
N ARG A 160 5.81 -0.18 -21.35
CA ARG A 160 7.14 -0.09 -21.94
C ARG A 160 7.66 -1.51 -22.09
N THR A 161 8.12 -1.87 -23.29
CA THR A 161 8.74 -3.17 -23.50
C THR A 161 10.02 -3.20 -22.69
N TYR A 162 10.03 -4.01 -21.62
CA TYR A 162 11.16 -4.21 -20.75
C TYR A 162 11.66 -5.64 -20.92
N ASN A 163 12.91 -5.78 -21.34
CA ASN A 163 13.58 -7.07 -21.48
C ASN A 163 15.05 -6.88 -21.11
N ASP A 164 15.33 -6.97 -19.82
CA ASP A 164 16.68 -6.93 -19.27
C ASP A 164 16.95 -8.26 -18.56
N PRO A 165 18.03 -8.98 -18.87
CA PRO A 165 18.32 -10.28 -18.27
C PRO A 165 18.76 -10.18 -16.80
N THR A 166 19.10 -8.98 -16.31
CA THR A 166 19.68 -8.75 -14.99
C THR A 166 18.60 -8.40 -13.95
N PHE A 167 17.56 -7.68 -14.34
CA PHE A 167 16.46 -7.30 -13.45
C PHE A 167 15.23 -8.19 -13.66
N LYS A 168 14.61 -8.62 -12.55
CA LYS A 168 13.42 -9.48 -12.61
C LYS A 168 12.18 -8.78 -13.18
N TYR A 169 12.04 -7.49 -12.87
CA TYR A 169 10.98 -6.62 -13.36
C TYR A 169 11.59 -5.27 -13.78
N ASP A 170 10.83 -4.44 -14.51
CA ASP A 170 11.27 -3.09 -14.87
C ASP A 170 11.45 -2.22 -13.61
N PRO A 171 12.65 -1.69 -13.31
CA PRO A 171 12.86 -0.75 -12.20
C PRO A 171 11.99 0.51 -12.26
N TYR A 172 11.37 0.82 -13.41
CA TYR A 172 10.37 1.88 -13.52
C TYR A 172 9.12 1.63 -12.67
N LEU A 173 8.88 0.37 -12.29
CA LEU A 173 7.75 -0.02 -11.46
C LEU A 173 7.99 0.27 -9.97
N ILE A 174 9.20 0.65 -9.56
CA ILE A 174 9.49 1.02 -8.16
C ILE A 174 8.84 2.38 -7.86
N THR A 175 7.88 2.39 -6.94
CA THR A 175 7.16 3.60 -6.49
C THR A 175 7.47 3.94 -5.04
N HIS A 176 8.63 4.54 -4.80
CA HIS A 176 9.08 4.88 -3.45
C HIS A 176 9.37 6.38 -3.29
N ASP A 177 9.30 6.88 -2.07
CA ASP A 177 10.05 8.09 -1.70
C ASP A 177 11.44 7.64 -1.21
N ILE A 178 12.48 7.93 -1.99
CA ILE A 178 13.84 7.42 -1.78
C ILE A 178 14.80 8.55 -1.41
N MET A 179 15.34 8.49 -0.20
CA MET A 179 16.47 9.32 0.23
C MET A 179 17.77 8.59 -0.08
N ILE A 180 18.51 9.08 -1.07
CA ILE A 180 19.86 8.61 -1.37
C ILE A 180 20.83 9.27 -0.39
N VAL A 181 21.61 8.48 0.32
CA VAL A 181 22.62 8.96 1.27
C VAL A 181 23.98 8.44 0.84
N VAL A 182 24.95 9.33 0.62
CA VAL A 182 26.31 8.94 0.25
C VAL A 182 27.27 9.17 1.40
N ASN A 183 27.96 8.12 1.84
CA ASN A 183 29.07 8.26 2.76
C ASN A 183 30.31 8.77 2.02
N GLN A 184 30.72 10.00 2.33
CA GLN A 184 31.92 10.61 1.74
C GLN A 184 33.22 10.05 2.33
N LYS A 185 33.16 9.41 3.50
CA LYS A 185 34.30 8.72 4.09
C LYS A 185 34.42 7.35 3.44
N THR A 186 35.58 7.09 2.84
CA THR A 186 35.85 5.84 2.11
C THR A 186 37.27 5.36 2.38
N SER A 187 37.47 4.04 2.48
CA SER A 187 38.77 3.42 2.75
C SER A 187 39.71 3.53 1.54
N GLY A 188 39.17 3.64 0.33
CA GLY A 188 39.92 3.85 -0.92
C GLY A 188 40.01 5.30 -1.38
N GLY A 189 39.63 6.26 -0.53
CA GLY A 189 39.67 7.69 -0.86
C GLY A 189 38.83 8.07 -2.08
N MET A 190 39.29 9.08 -2.83
CA MET A 190 38.53 9.66 -3.95
C MET A 190 38.18 8.64 -5.05
N ALA A 191 39.02 7.63 -5.28
CA ALA A 191 38.76 6.58 -6.26
C ALA A 191 37.56 5.71 -5.85
N ALA A 192 37.51 5.28 -4.59
CA ALA A 192 36.39 4.52 -4.05
C ALA A 192 35.09 5.35 -4.04
N LEU A 193 35.17 6.64 -3.69
CA LEU A 193 34.02 7.55 -3.77
C LEU A 193 33.49 7.70 -5.20
N THR A 194 34.38 7.76 -6.20
CA THR A 194 33.98 7.84 -7.61
C THR A 194 33.22 6.60 -8.05
N GLN A 195 33.69 5.41 -7.66
CA GLN A 195 33.02 4.14 -7.96
C GLN A 195 31.70 4.00 -7.19
N LEU A 196 31.65 4.48 -5.94
CA LEU A 196 30.41 4.53 -5.17
C LEU A 196 29.36 5.42 -5.85
N ASN A 197 29.76 6.62 -6.31
CA ASN A 197 28.91 7.53 -7.07
C ASN A 197 28.45 6.91 -8.40
N GLU A 198 29.25 6.04 -9.03
CA GLU A 198 28.85 5.31 -10.23
C GLU A 198 27.71 4.31 -9.93
N ILE A 199 27.74 3.61 -8.79
CA ILE A 199 26.62 2.76 -8.34
C ILE A 199 25.37 3.60 -8.13
N VAL A 200 25.50 4.75 -7.46
CA VAL A 200 24.36 5.66 -7.22
C VAL A 200 23.75 6.10 -8.54
N ASN A 201 24.58 6.55 -9.49
CA ASN A 201 24.16 6.92 -10.84
C ASN A 201 23.41 5.76 -11.52
N ASN A 202 24.01 4.58 -11.57
CA ASN A 202 23.40 3.40 -12.18
C ASN A 202 22.14 2.92 -11.44
N THR A 203 21.93 3.33 -10.18
CA THR A 203 20.69 3.06 -9.45
C THR A 203 19.60 4.03 -9.85
N VAL A 204 19.83 5.34 -9.69
CA VAL A 204 18.77 6.34 -9.89
C VAL A 204 18.38 6.51 -11.36
N MET A 205 19.29 6.25 -12.28
CA MET A 205 19.00 6.30 -13.72
C MET A 205 18.11 5.15 -14.23
N GLN A 206 17.93 4.09 -13.43
CA GLN A 206 17.00 3.00 -13.76
C GLN A 206 15.57 3.33 -13.31
N LEU A 207 15.35 4.34 -12.48
CA LEU A 207 14.05 4.63 -11.90
C LEU A 207 13.23 5.55 -12.79
N TYR A 208 11.91 5.34 -12.81
CA TYR A 208 10.98 6.38 -13.23
C TYR A 208 10.83 7.39 -12.09
N THR A 209 11.24 8.63 -12.32
CA THR A 209 11.22 9.68 -11.29
C THR A 209 10.09 10.67 -11.51
N THR A 210 9.47 11.13 -10.42
CA THR A 210 8.42 12.15 -10.43
C THR A 210 8.66 13.16 -9.31
N THR A 211 8.12 14.37 -9.46
CA THR A 211 8.07 15.40 -8.41
C THR A 211 6.64 15.67 -7.96
N ASP A 212 5.65 14.99 -8.55
CA ASP A 212 4.24 15.15 -8.20
C ASP A 212 3.95 14.46 -6.85
N ILE A 213 3.54 15.26 -5.88
CA ILE A 213 3.17 14.82 -4.53
C ILE A 213 1.94 13.91 -4.51
N ASN A 214 1.10 13.95 -5.55
CA ASN A 214 -0.10 13.13 -5.66
C ASN A 214 0.09 11.89 -6.53
N SER A 215 1.28 11.70 -7.11
CA SER A 215 1.50 10.59 -8.02
C SER A 215 1.50 9.25 -7.27
N SER A 216 0.64 8.33 -7.70
CA SER A 216 0.69 6.91 -7.33
C SER A 216 1.74 6.12 -8.11
N THR A 217 2.41 6.76 -9.07
CA THR A 217 3.41 6.14 -9.95
C THR A 217 4.77 6.83 -9.82
N GLY A 218 5.85 6.10 -10.08
CA GLY A 218 7.20 6.63 -10.02
C GLY A 218 7.71 6.93 -8.61
N SER A 219 9.03 7.08 -8.55
CA SER A 219 9.78 7.37 -7.33
C SER A 219 10.06 8.87 -7.18
N ARG A 220 9.99 9.39 -5.95
CA ARG A 220 10.48 10.73 -5.63
C ARG A 220 11.85 10.60 -4.99
N LEU A 221 12.80 11.42 -5.42
CA LEU A 221 14.18 11.33 -4.95
C LEU A 221 14.59 12.54 -4.11
N SER A 222 15.53 12.29 -3.21
CA SER A 222 16.31 13.30 -2.49
C SER A 222 17.73 12.80 -2.32
N LEU A 223 18.70 13.71 -2.21
CA LEU A 223 20.10 13.36 -1.95
C LEU A 223 20.62 14.04 -0.69
N ALA A 224 21.29 13.26 0.15
CA ALA A 224 22.09 13.73 1.27
C ALA A 224 23.50 13.08 1.22
N SER A 225 24.45 13.70 1.92
CA SER A 225 25.77 13.13 2.15
C SER A 225 26.13 13.16 3.62
N LEU A 226 26.85 12.15 4.11
CA LEU A 226 27.35 12.14 5.48
C LEU A 226 28.53 13.13 5.64
N THR A 227 28.56 13.82 6.78
CA THR A 227 29.57 14.83 7.11
C THR A 227 30.12 14.62 8.52
N PRO A 228 31.35 15.06 8.84
CA PRO A 228 31.91 14.86 10.18
C PRO A 228 31.38 15.85 11.22
N TYR A 229 30.66 16.89 10.78
CA TYR A 229 30.13 17.95 11.64
C TYR A 229 28.66 17.73 11.91
N PHE A 230 28.23 17.92 13.16
CA PHE A 230 26.82 17.91 13.56
C PHE A 230 25.99 18.85 12.64
N PRO A 231 24.86 18.39 12.06
CA PRO A 231 24.08 17.18 12.41
C PRO A 231 24.53 15.87 11.73
N TYR A 232 25.77 15.82 11.22
CA TYR A 232 26.43 14.69 10.57
C TYR A 232 25.92 14.33 9.17
N TYR A 233 25.09 15.20 8.59
CA TYR A 233 24.67 15.11 7.20
C TYR A 233 24.55 16.51 6.57
N SER A 234 24.57 16.55 5.24
CA SER A 234 24.25 17.71 4.43
C SER A 234 23.26 17.31 3.34
N ILE A 235 22.14 18.03 3.24
CA ILE A 235 21.20 17.91 2.13
C ILE A 235 21.84 18.51 0.88
N ARG A 236 21.81 17.76 -0.21
CA ARG A 236 22.47 18.12 -1.49
C ARG A 236 21.46 18.51 -2.58
N THR A 237 20.22 18.07 -2.46
CA THR A 237 19.14 18.40 -3.40
C THR A 237 17.84 18.68 -2.65
N ALA A 238 16.85 19.26 -3.35
CA ALA A 238 15.53 19.48 -2.77
C ALA A 238 14.88 18.15 -2.36
N ILE A 239 14.18 18.18 -1.21
CA ILE A 239 13.52 16.99 -0.67
C ILE A 239 12.27 16.69 -1.52
N TRP A 240 12.21 15.49 -2.09
CA TRP A 240 11.11 14.96 -2.92
C TRP A 240 10.88 15.63 -4.27
N GLU A 241 11.73 16.58 -4.63
CA GLU A 241 11.64 17.36 -5.88
C GLU A 241 12.82 17.08 -6.82
N SER A 242 13.64 16.06 -6.52
CA SER A 242 14.83 15.75 -7.33
C SER A 242 14.53 14.77 -8.46
N SER A 243 14.98 15.09 -9.67
CA SER A 243 15.10 14.10 -10.75
C SER A 243 16.34 13.21 -10.53
N ALA A 244 16.44 12.12 -11.30
CA ALA A 244 17.67 11.30 -11.33
C ALA A 244 18.90 12.13 -11.72
N PHE A 245 18.77 13.06 -12.67
CA PHE A 245 19.86 13.94 -13.08
C PHE A 245 20.27 14.92 -11.97
N ASP A 246 19.32 15.45 -11.20
CA ASP A 246 19.63 16.33 -10.07
C ASP A 246 20.44 15.60 -9.01
N VAL A 247 20.09 14.34 -8.71
CA VAL A 247 20.86 13.50 -7.80
C VAL A 247 22.30 13.34 -8.34
N VAL A 248 22.46 12.90 -9.59
CA VAL A 248 23.76 12.63 -10.20
C VAL A 248 24.67 13.88 -10.23
N ASN A 249 24.11 15.03 -10.61
CA ASN A 249 24.86 16.29 -10.70
C ASN A 249 25.34 16.82 -9.35
N ASN A 250 24.65 16.45 -8.26
CA ASN A 250 24.93 16.92 -6.90
C ASN A 250 25.65 15.86 -6.03
N LEU A 251 26.09 14.74 -6.61
CA LEU A 251 26.90 13.75 -5.90
C LEU A 251 28.19 14.38 -5.34
N PRO A 252 28.62 13.96 -4.14
CA PRO A 252 29.83 14.51 -3.53
C PRO A 252 31.07 14.17 -4.36
N LYS A 253 31.83 15.20 -4.73
CA LYS A 253 33.05 15.09 -5.56
C LYS A 253 34.34 14.96 -4.75
N SER A 254 34.25 15.18 -3.44
CA SER A 254 35.39 15.15 -2.53
C SER A 254 35.11 14.20 -1.37
N GLY A 255 36.07 13.34 -1.07
CA GLY A 255 36.03 12.51 0.14
C GLY A 255 36.34 13.32 1.40
N ILE A 256 35.96 12.77 2.55
CA ILE A 256 36.32 13.28 3.88
C ILE A 256 37.19 12.25 4.59
N SER A 257 38.11 12.70 5.45
CA SER A 257 38.99 11.82 6.23
C SER A 257 38.49 11.54 7.64
N ILE A 258 37.56 12.36 8.13
CA ILE A 258 36.98 12.25 9.48
C ILE A 258 35.62 11.59 9.36
N GLU A 259 35.35 10.62 10.22
CA GLU A 259 34.06 9.94 10.29
C GLU A 259 33.02 10.80 11.01
N GLY A 260 31.80 10.84 10.47
CA GLY A 260 30.63 11.41 11.14
C GLY A 260 29.79 10.32 11.80
N ASN A 261 28.95 10.69 12.77
CA ASN A 261 28.08 9.72 13.44
C ASN A 261 26.93 9.28 12.52
N ILE A 262 27.04 8.10 11.93
CA ILE A 262 26.07 7.53 10.97
C ILE A 262 24.68 7.40 11.61
N ASP A 263 24.60 6.87 12.83
CA ASP A 263 23.33 6.61 13.55
C ASP A 263 22.53 7.91 13.77
N THR A 264 23.23 8.98 14.17
CA THR A 264 22.65 10.32 14.37
C THR A 264 22.24 10.94 13.05
N ALA A 265 23.06 10.78 12.01
CA ALA A 265 22.77 11.31 10.69
C ALA A 265 21.51 10.69 10.09
N LEU A 266 21.41 9.35 10.09
CA LEU A 266 20.24 8.63 9.58
C LEU A 266 18.97 8.98 10.36
N THR A 267 19.05 9.02 11.69
CA THR A 267 17.92 9.42 12.54
C THR A 267 17.46 10.85 12.26
N GLY A 268 18.40 11.77 12.07
CA GLY A 268 18.12 13.16 11.74
C GLY A 268 17.47 13.32 10.37
N LEU A 269 17.97 12.61 9.35
CA LEU A 269 17.41 12.61 8.00
C LEU A 269 15.98 12.05 7.97
N VAL A 270 15.72 10.97 8.71
CA VAL A 270 14.39 10.37 8.77
C VAL A 270 13.37 11.36 9.32
N LYS A 271 13.67 11.96 10.48
CA LYS A 271 12.80 12.96 11.12
C LYS A 271 12.60 14.21 10.26
N LEU A 272 13.62 14.63 9.53
CA LEU A 272 13.55 15.79 8.65
C LEU A 272 12.62 15.57 7.45
N ALA A 273 12.76 14.42 6.77
CA ALA A 273 12.21 14.25 5.42
C ALA A 273 10.92 13.41 5.34
N TYR A 274 10.67 12.54 6.33
CA TYR A 274 9.55 11.58 6.25
C TYR A 274 8.39 11.87 7.19
N THR A 275 8.24 13.14 7.60
CA THR A 275 7.02 13.55 8.30
C THR A 275 5.84 13.49 7.33
N VAL A 276 4.75 12.82 7.73
CA VAL A 276 3.50 12.70 6.94
C VAL A 276 2.52 13.79 7.35
N ASN A 277 1.73 14.31 6.41
CA ASN A 277 0.51 15.09 6.68
C ASN A 277 0.69 16.41 7.46
N ASN A 278 1.61 17.27 7.03
CA ASN A 278 1.69 18.66 7.52
C ASN A 278 1.32 19.73 6.47
N ASN A 279 0.72 19.35 5.32
CA ASN A 279 0.44 20.25 4.19
C ASN A 279 1.67 21.05 3.71
N SER A 280 2.88 20.52 3.89
CA SER A 280 4.11 21.13 3.39
C SER A 280 4.63 20.40 2.15
N SER A 281 5.34 21.11 1.28
CA SER A 281 5.97 20.55 0.08
C SER A 281 7.04 19.48 0.38
N ILE A 282 7.51 19.38 1.63
CA ILE A 282 8.52 18.40 2.07
C ILE A 282 7.91 17.12 2.67
N ALA A 283 6.58 16.98 2.70
CA ALA A 283 5.93 15.79 3.24
C ALA A 283 6.12 14.57 2.31
N THR A 284 6.35 13.42 2.92
CA THR A 284 6.35 12.13 2.20
C THR A 284 4.91 11.71 1.85
N ARG A 285 4.74 10.93 0.78
CA ARG A 285 3.45 10.46 0.25
C ARG A 285 2.82 9.45 1.20
N THR A 286 1.50 9.49 1.31
CA THR A 286 0.69 8.69 2.24
C THR A 286 0.72 7.18 2.01
N ASN A 287 0.51 6.72 0.78
CA ASN A 287 0.35 5.31 0.45
C ASN A 287 1.54 4.84 -0.39
N VAL A 288 2.77 5.18 -0.06
CA VAL A 288 3.94 4.69 -0.82
C VAL A 288 4.98 4.14 0.12
N GLN A 289 5.81 3.23 -0.39
CA GLN A 289 6.98 2.82 0.36
C GLN A 289 8.00 3.95 0.47
N ARG A 290 8.70 3.99 1.61
CA ARG A 290 9.75 4.96 1.90
C ARG A 290 11.02 4.23 2.22
N SER A 291 12.13 4.72 1.69
CA SER A 291 13.41 4.08 1.90
C SER A 291 14.56 5.06 1.95
N VAL A 292 15.43 4.89 2.94
CA VAL A 292 16.79 5.45 2.91
C VAL A 292 17.71 4.41 2.30
N VAL A 293 18.48 4.81 1.29
CA VAL A 293 19.55 3.98 0.72
C VAL A 293 20.89 4.63 1.03
N LEU A 294 21.63 4.04 1.96
CA LEU A 294 22.97 4.47 2.32
C LEU A 294 24.01 3.75 1.47
N PHE A 295 24.68 4.49 0.60
CA PHE A 295 25.82 4.03 -0.17
C PHE A 295 27.11 4.32 0.60
N THR A 296 27.95 3.30 0.77
CA THR A 296 29.22 3.46 1.49
C THR A 296 30.34 2.58 0.91
N ALA A 297 31.57 3.08 0.91
CA ALA A 297 32.77 2.32 0.55
C ALA A 297 33.74 2.14 1.74
N GLU A 298 33.16 2.21 2.94
CA GLU A 298 33.78 1.96 4.24
C GLU A 298 32.66 1.70 5.24
N TRP A 299 32.85 0.80 6.19
CA TRP A 299 31.90 0.66 7.30
C TRP A 299 32.67 0.72 8.61
N PRO A 300 32.32 1.63 9.53
CA PRO A 300 33.06 1.72 10.78
C PRO A 300 32.90 0.43 11.57
N THR A 301 34.03 -0.18 11.93
CA THR A 301 34.06 -1.37 12.78
C THR A 301 33.76 -1.04 14.25
N THR A 302 33.87 0.23 14.62
CA THR A 302 33.47 0.79 15.92
C THR A 302 32.78 2.14 15.69
N GLY A 303 31.50 2.30 16.05
CA GLY A 303 30.84 3.62 16.05
C GLY A 303 29.47 3.69 15.40
N ALA A 304 29.23 2.94 14.32
CA ALA A 304 27.88 2.77 13.77
C ALA A 304 27.24 1.50 14.35
N ASN A 305 26.09 1.65 15.02
CA ASN A 305 25.34 0.53 15.54
C ASN A 305 23.87 0.65 15.16
N LEU A 306 23.59 0.26 13.93
CA LEU A 306 22.24 0.18 13.40
C LEU A 306 21.34 -0.77 14.20
N SER A 307 21.91 -1.75 14.91
CA SER A 307 21.13 -2.71 15.72
C SER A 307 20.60 -2.12 17.04
N THR A 308 20.95 -0.88 17.37
CA THR A 308 20.40 -0.20 18.55
C THR A 308 18.90 0.06 18.41
N SER A 309 18.19 0.02 19.55
CA SER A 309 16.78 0.43 19.62
C SER A 309 16.58 1.89 19.21
N TYR A 310 17.61 2.74 19.28
CA TYR A 310 17.53 4.15 18.91
C TYR A 310 17.31 4.38 17.42
N VAL A 311 18.18 3.85 16.56
CA VAL A 311 18.06 4.03 15.09
C VAL A 311 16.83 3.30 14.58
N LYS A 312 16.63 2.04 15.02
CA LYS A 312 15.45 1.26 14.65
C LYS A 312 14.16 2.01 14.99
N LYS A 313 14.04 2.52 16.22
CA LYS A 313 12.85 3.26 16.64
C LYS A 313 12.60 4.49 15.78
N ALA A 314 13.64 5.22 15.39
CA ALA A 314 13.46 6.40 14.52
C ALA A 314 12.93 6.01 13.13
N PHE A 315 13.35 4.88 12.58
CA PHE A 315 12.83 4.38 11.30
C PHE A 315 11.41 3.83 11.46
N ASP A 316 11.16 3.02 12.50
CA ASP A 316 9.83 2.50 12.82
C ASP A 316 8.81 3.64 13.04
N ASP A 317 9.15 4.68 13.83
CA ASP A 317 8.25 5.80 14.17
C ASP A 317 7.79 6.62 12.93
N TYR A 318 8.53 6.54 11.82
CA TYR A 318 8.23 7.22 10.56
C TYR A 318 7.94 6.21 9.42
N GLY A 319 7.86 4.92 9.79
CA GLY A 319 7.69 3.77 8.92
C GLY A 319 8.71 3.65 7.79
N VAL A 320 9.95 4.13 7.91
CA VAL A 320 10.93 4.14 6.81
C VAL A 320 11.73 2.84 6.76
N ASN A 321 12.04 2.36 5.56
CA ASN A 321 12.93 1.21 5.35
C ASN A 321 14.40 1.65 5.17
N LEU A 322 15.37 0.86 5.67
CA LEU A 322 16.80 1.11 5.46
C LEU A 322 17.44 0.04 4.57
N LEU A 323 18.15 0.47 3.54
CA LEU A 323 19.10 -0.34 2.76
C LEU A 323 20.50 0.26 2.88
N VAL A 324 21.49 -0.56 3.22
CA VAL A 324 22.91 -0.19 3.15
C VAL A 324 23.58 -0.92 1.98
N VAL A 325 24.10 -0.16 1.01
CA VAL A 325 24.86 -0.67 -0.13
C VAL A 325 26.34 -0.39 0.11
N GLY A 326 27.06 -1.43 0.50
CA GLY A 326 28.51 -1.44 0.62
C GLY A 326 29.20 -1.65 -0.72
N PHE A 327 30.29 -0.93 -0.97
CA PHE A 327 31.18 -1.14 -2.10
C PHE A 327 32.59 -1.48 -1.63
N ASN A 328 33.09 -2.64 -2.04
CA ASN A 328 34.44 -3.11 -1.71
C ASN A 328 34.77 -3.05 -0.20
N LEU A 329 33.78 -3.32 0.66
CA LEU A 329 34.03 -3.46 2.09
C LEU A 329 34.97 -4.63 2.34
N THR A 330 35.85 -4.50 3.33
CA THR A 330 36.66 -5.61 3.85
C THR A 330 35.79 -6.63 4.59
N ASP A 331 36.29 -7.83 4.84
CA ASP A 331 35.50 -8.86 5.52
C ASP A 331 35.14 -8.48 6.96
N ASN A 332 35.99 -7.71 7.64
CA ASN A 332 35.70 -7.16 8.98
C ASN A 332 34.57 -6.13 8.91
N GLU A 333 34.59 -5.25 7.92
CA GLU A 333 33.54 -4.23 7.70
C GLU A 333 32.21 -4.89 7.30
N LYS A 334 32.26 -5.88 6.40
CA LYS A 334 31.11 -6.71 6.05
C LYS A 334 30.53 -7.41 7.26
N THR A 335 31.39 -7.94 8.14
CA THR A 335 30.94 -8.58 9.38
C THR A 335 30.39 -7.53 10.37
N ALA A 336 30.94 -6.33 10.44
CA ALA A 336 30.36 -5.28 11.28
C ALA A 336 28.99 -4.80 10.76
N LEU A 337 28.79 -4.77 9.44
CA LEU A 337 27.52 -4.37 8.81
C LEU A 337 26.48 -5.51 8.75
N MET A 338 26.91 -6.73 8.47
CA MET A 338 26.04 -7.86 8.13
C MET A 338 26.24 -9.09 9.04
N GLY A 339 27.15 -9.01 10.02
CA GLY A 339 27.78 -10.14 10.72
C GLY A 339 26.84 -10.93 11.60
N GLY A 340 26.14 -11.82 10.90
CA GLY A 340 25.15 -12.73 11.42
C GLY A 340 23.79 -12.09 11.30
N ALA A 341 22.90 -12.73 10.55
CA ALA A 341 21.45 -12.61 10.70
C ALA A 341 21.07 -13.00 12.14
N SER A 342 21.50 -12.19 13.11
CA SER A 342 21.04 -12.24 14.47
C SER A 342 19.56 -11.86 14.45
N ALA A 343 18.80 -12.30 15.44
CA ALA A 343 17.38 -11.96 15.61
C ALA A 343 17.09 -10.44 15.70
N TYR A 344 18.10 -9.58 15.52
CA TYR A 344 18.07 -8.14 15.73
C TYR A 344 18.36 -7.32 14.46
N GLN A 345 18.72 -7.94 13.33
CA GLN A 345 18.85 -7.20 12.07
C GLN A 345 17.46 -6.83 11.54
N TRP A 346 17.23 -5.53 11.33
CA TRP A 346 15.95 -4.97 10.87
C TRP A 346 16.05 -4.21 9.54
N TYR A 347 17.26 -4.13 8.98
CA TYR A 347 17.57 -3.42 7.74
C TYR A 347 18.20 -4.36 6.71
N ASN A 348 18.03 -4.05 5.43
CA ASN A 348 18.68 -4.78 4.35
C ASN A 348 20.10 -4.24 4.12
N ALA A 349 21.04 -5.13 3.80
CA ALA A 349 22.39 -4.74 3.49
C ALA A 349 22.98 -5.66 2.41
N VAL A 350 23.75 -5.07 1.50
CA VAL A 350 24.50 -5.79 0.47
C VAL A 350 25.92 -5.24 0.39
N ASN A 351 26.87 -6.05 -0.04
CA ASN A 351 28.18 -5.57 -0.45
C ASN A 351 28.52 -6.04 -1.86
N THR A 352 28.85 -5.11 -2.75
CA THR A 352 29.23 -5.37 -4.14
C THR A 352 30.68 -4.93 -4.41
N ASN A 353 31.32 -5.52 -5.41
CA ASN A 353 32.61 -5.09 -5.96
C ASN A 353 32.49 -4.57 -7.40
N LYS A 354 31.27 -4.51 -7.94
CA LYS A 354 30.94 -4.00 -9.27
C LYS A 354 30.21 -2.67 -9.15
N THR A 355 30.31 -1.85 -10.20
CA THR A 355 29.54 -0.61 -10.34
C THR A 355 28.42 -0.70 -11.38
N THR A 356 28.32 -1.82 -12.09
CA THR A 356 27.39 -2.05 -13.23
C THR A 356 25.95 -2.35 -12.80
N ASN A 357 25.04 -2.53 -13.77
CA ASN A 357 23.65 -2.95 -13.52
C ASN A 357 23.55 -4.26 -12.72
N ASP A 358 24.48 -5.21 -12.88
CA ASP A 358 24.56 -6.40 -12.01
C ASP A 358 24.63 -6.05 -10.52
N ALA A 359 25.40 -5.01 -10.18
CA ALA A 359 25.52 -4.53 -8.81
C ALA A 359 24.19 -3.97 -8.31
N VAL A 360 23.52 -3.18 -9.15
CA VAL A 360 22.21 -2.60 -8.84
C VAL A 360 21.15 -3.69 -8.66
N ALA A 361 21.08 -4.65 -9.58
CA ALA A 361 20.13 -5.76 -9.52
C ALA A 361 20.30 -6.62 -8.27
N SER A 362 21.54 -6.76 -7.75
CA SER A 362 21.84 -7.52 -6.53
C SER A 362 21.09 -7.05 -5.27
N PHE A 363 20.60 -5.80 -5.25
CA PHE A 363 19.78 -5.28 -4.16
C PHE A 363 18.38 -4.85 -4.61
N VAL A 364 18.20 -4.47 -5.88
CA VAL A 364 16.86 -4.14 -6.40
C VAL A 364 15.97 -5.38 -6.43
N ASN A 365 16.45 -6.50 -6.98
CA ASN A 365 15.66 -7.72 -7.10
C ASN A 365 15.19 -8.29 -5.73
N PRO A 366 16.08 -8.52 -4.75
CA PRO A 366 15.64 -9.06 -3.47
C PRO A 366 14.86 -8.07 -2.60
N TYR A 367 15.23 -6.78 -2.59
CA TYR A 367 14.71 -5.85 -1.59
C TYR A 367 13.54 -5.00 -2.07
N TYR A 368 13.54 -4.56 -3.34
CA TYR A 368 12.43 -3.77 -3.91
C TYR A 368 11.40 -4.66 -4.61
N PHE A 369 11.85 -5.68 -5.35
CA PHE A 369 10.94 -6.60 -6.06
C PHE A 369 10.57 -7.85 -5.26
N ASN A 370 11.09 -7.98 -4.04
CA ASN A 370 10.83 -9.09 -3.13
C ASN A 370 10.93 -10.46 -3.83
N ASP A 371 11.95 -10.64 -4.66
CA ASP A 371 12.04 -11.79 -5.55
C ASP A 371 12.42 -13.11 -4.87
N LYS A 372 12.72 -13.04 -3.56
CA LYS A 372 13.15 -14.11 -2.66
C LYS A 372 14.56 -14.65 -2.92
N SER A 373 15.38 -13.93 -3.69
CA SER A 373 16.79 -14.29 -3.91
C SER A 373 17.70 -14.03 -2.70
N ALA A 374 17.27 -13.17 -1.76
CA ALA A 374 17.92 -12.94 -0.48
C ALA A 374 16.86 -12.67 0.63
N PRO A 375 17.21 -12.83 1.93
CA PRO A 375 16.34 -12.43 3.03
C PRO A 375 16.01 -10.93 2.94
N ASN A 376 14.71 -10.60 2.97
CA ASN A 376 14.23 -9.23 2.93
C ASN A 376 13.63 -8.85 4.28
N PHE A 377 14.28 -7.95 5.00
CA PHE A 377 13.87 -7.47 6.32
C PHE A 377 12.80 -6.37 6.29
N TRP A 378 12.52 -5.78 5.12
CA TRP A 378 11.44 -4.80 4.95
C TRP A 378 10.07 -5.47 4.92
N CYS A 379 10.01 -6.71 4.43
CA CYS A 379 8.77 -7.43 4.11
C CYS A 379 8.77 -8.85 4.68
N PRO A 380 9.06 -9.06 5.98
CA PRO A 380 9.15 -10.41 6.52
C PRO A 380 7.77 -11.10 6.48
N MET A 381 7.76 -12.35 6.04
CA MET A 381 6.56 -13.19 6.05
C MET A 381 6.22 -13.60 7.49
N TYR A 382 4.96 -13.46 7.90
CA TYR A 382 4.46 -13.99 9.17
C TYR A 382 4.02 -15.45 9.02
N HIS A 383 4.71 -16.40 9.64
CA HIS A 383 4.29 -17.80 9.56
C HIS A 383 3.00 -18.06 10.36
N PRO A 384 2.09 -18.94 9.88
CA PRO A 384 0.89 -19.27 10.64
C PRO A 384 1.23 -19.81 12.03
N THR A 385 0.63 -19.23 13.07
CA THR A 385 0.82 -19.63 14.46
C THR A 385 -0.41 -20.38 14.98
N SER A 386 -0.17 -21.40 15.80
CA SER A 386 -1.18 -22.19 16.51
C SER A 386 -0.63 -22.59 17.87
N SER A 387 -1.38 -22.33 18.94
CA SER A 387 -1.00 -22.71 20.31
C SER A 387 -1.35 -24.16 20.66
N ASP A 388 -2.42 -24.69 20.08
CA ASP A 388 -3.07 -25.93 20.50
C ASP A 388 -3.97 -26.56 19.42
N ASN A 389 -3.84 -26.12 18.16
CA ASN A 389 -4.72 -26.47 17.04
C ASN A 389 -6.20 -26.10 17.26
N SER A 390 -6.52 -25.27 18.25
CA SER A 390 -7.88 -24.72 18.44
C SER A 390 -8.12 -23.46 17.61
N SER A 391 -7.06 -22.79 17.19
CA SER A 391 -7.09 -21.66 16.27
C SER A 391 -5.76 -21.49 15.54
N PHE A 392 -5.82 -21.02 14.30
CA PHE A 392 -4.65 -20.63 13.51
C PHE A 392 -4.76 -19.15 13.17
N THR A 393 -3.65 -18.44 13.25
CA THR A 393 -3.60 -17.02 12.90
C THR A 393 -2.41 -16.72 12.00
N PHE A 394 -2.59 -15.82 11.04
CA PHE A 394 -1.49 -15.24 10.27
C PHE A 394 -1.85 -13.84 9.80
N GLN A 395 -0.85 -13.04 9.47
CA GLN A 395 -1.05 -11.64 9.12
C GLN A 395 -0.01 -11.15 8.11
N GLU A 396 -0.30 -10.04 7.45
CA GLU A 396 0.67 -9.29 6.67
C GLU A 396 0.35 -7.80 6.78
N PRO A 397 1.33 -6.92 7.04
CA PRO A 397 2.74 -7.24 7.31
C PRO A 397 2.96 -7.93 8.66
N TYR A 398 4.19 -8.33 8.93
CA TYR A 398 4.55 -8.93 10.22
C TYR A 398 4.16 -8.05 11.42
N ASN A 399 4.29 -6.73 11.29
CA ASN A 399 3.91 -5.72 12.28
C ASN A 399 2.50 -5.15 12.06
N TYR A 400 1.58 -5.92 11.48
CA TYR A 400 0.18 -5.54 11.33
C TYR A 400 -0.39 -4.98 12.65
N ASP A 401 -0.93 -3.77 12.60
CA ASP A 401 -1.42 -3.00 13.74
C ASP A 401 -2.93 -2.73 13.66
N GLY A 402 -3.62 -3.42 12.75
CA GLY A 402 -5.05 -3.33 12.55
C GLY A 402 -5.90 -4.23 13.46
N PRO A 403 -7.22 -4.28 13.21
CA PRO A 403 -8.14 -5.14 13.93
C PRO A 403 -7.76 -6.62 13.80
N ASN A 404 -7.85 -7.35 14.90
CA ASN A 404 -7.73 -8.82 14.97
C ASN A 404 -9.00 -9.47 15.55
N SER A 405 -10.05 -8.67 15.74
CA SER A 405 -11.35 -9.07 16.28
C SER A 405 -12.43 -8.13 15.76
N THR A 406 -13.70 -8.56 15.85
CA THR A 406 -14.86 -7.79 15.40
C THR A 406 -15.07 -6.48 16.16
N THR A 407 -14.46 -6.34 17.34
CA THR A 407 -14.47 -5.12 18.15
C THR A 407 -13.19 -4.30 18.01
N GLY A 408 -12.20 -4.80 17.29
CA GLY A 408 -10.94 -4.10 17.03
C GLY A 408 -11.16 -2.91 16.11
N GLN A 409 -10.43 -1.83 16.37
CA GLN A 409 -10.40 -0.64 15.51
C GLN A 409 -9.01 -0.50 14.89
N TRP A 410 -8.93 0.22 13.77
CA TRP A 410 -7.65 0.60 13.19
C TRP A 410 -6.94 1.60 14.11
N SER A 411 -5.62 1.48 14.21
CA SER A 411 -4.78 2.47 14.88
C SER A 411 -4.93 3.84 14.19
N VAL A 412 -5.05 4.90 15.00
CA VAL A 412 -5.38 6.26 14.52
C VAL A 412 -4.15 7.02 13.99
N SER A 413 -2.94 6.63 14.40
CA SER A 413 -1.72 7.35 14.01
C SER A 413 -1.32 6.99 12.59
N PHE A 414 -1.74 7.84 11.65
CA PHE A 414 -1.28 7.81 10.27
C PHE A 414 0.14 8.39 10.16
N ASP A 415 1.14 7.59 10.51
CA ASP A 415 2.54 7.87 10.10
C ASP A 415 2.79 7.46 8.64
N GLY A 416 1.76 6.93 7.97
CA GLY A 416 1.72 6.60 6.55
C GLY A 416 2.49 5.33 6.15
N GLN A 417 3.14 4.57 7.04
CA GLN A 417 3.78 3.31 6.63
C GLN A 417 3.92 2.23 7.72
N THR A 418 3.83 2.55 9.03
CA THR A 418 3.74 1.51 10.05
C THR A 418 2.53 0.61 9.79
N GLY A 419 2.74 -0.71 9.92
CA GLY A 419 1.69 -1.70 9.68
C GLY A 419 1.28 -1.87 8.21
N ARG A 420 2.05 -1.41 7.22
CA ARG A 420 1.73 -1.62 5.79
C ARG A 420 2.52 -2.75 5.13
N TYR A 421 1.86 -3.49 4.22
CA TYR A 421 2.53 -4.53 3.43
C TYR A 421 3.40 -3.95 2.32
N CYS A 422 4.19 -4.80 1.67
CA CYS A 422 5.09 -4.38 0.62
C CYS A 422 4.51 -4.51 -0.79
N ASN A 423 4.99 -3.67 -1.73
CA ASN A 423 4.80 -3.92 -3.15
C ASN A 423 5.47 -5.24 -3.55
N PHE A 424 4.94 -5.86 -4.61
CA PHE A 424 5.40 -7.17 -5.10
C PHE A 424 5.40 -8.28 -4.03
N ALA A 425 4.62 -8.13 -2.96
CA ALA A 425 4.39 -9.21 -2.01
C ALA A 425 3.75 -10.38 -2.74
N SER A 426 4.27 -11.59 -2.49
CA SER A 426 3.74 -12.82 -3.07
C SER A 426 3.94 -13.95 -2.07
N ASN A 427 3.11 -13.94 -1.02
CA ASN A 427 3.19 -14.88 0.09
C ASN A 427 2.12 -15.95 -0.01
N GLN A 428 2.46 -17.15 0.47
CA GLN A 428 1.56 -18.29 0.47
C GLN A 428 1.58 -18.95 1.85
N TYR A 429 0.40 -19.17 2.41
CA TYR A 429 0.16 -19.76 3.71
C TYR A 429 -0.63 -21.05 3.51
N THR A 430 -0.20 -22.12 4.16
CA THR A 430 -0.89 -23.42 4.09
C THR A 430 -1.29 -23.84 5.49
N ILE A 431 -2.57 -24.18 5.66
CA ILE A 431 -3.15 -24.59 6.93
C ILE A 431 -3.83 -25.94 6.73
N SER A 432 -3.42 -26.94 7.51
CA SER A 432 -4.06 -28.26 7.53
C SER A 432 -5.16 -28.28 8.58
N ARG A 433 -6.36 -28.74 8.19
CA ARG A 433 -7.47 -28.92 9.14
C ARG A 433 -7.11 -30.04 10.14
N PRO A 434 -7.29 -29.83 11.45
CA PRO A 434 -7.12 -30.89 12.44
C PRO A 434 -8.07 -32.07 12.23
N ASP A 435 -7.63 -33.29 12.56
CA ASP A 435 -8.41 -34.53 12.36
C ASP A 435 -9.71 -34.59 13.18
N ASN A 436 -9.78 -33.85 14.28
CA ASN A 436 -10.96 -33.75 15.14
C ASN A 436 -12.00 -32.71 14.67
N ALA A 437 -11.76 -32.04 13.54
CA ALA A 437 -12.65 -31.05 12.96
C ALA A 437 -13.32 -31.53 11.65
N ASP A 438 -14.55 -31.09 11.39
CA ASP A 438 -15.28 -31.33 10.13
C ASP A 438 -15.17 -30.17 9.13
N GLY A 439 -14.71 -29.01 9.58
CA GLY A 439 -14.46 -27.85 8.74
C GLY A 439 -13.67 -26.77 9.47
N MET A 440 -13.59 -25.59 8.86
CA MET A 440 -12.89 -24.42 9.37
C MET A 440 -13.71 -23.17 9.08
N ASN A 441 -13.88 -22.33 10.09
CA ASN A 441 -14.39 -20.97 9.96
C ASN A 441 -13.21 -20.01 9.82
N VAL A 442 -13.14 -19.29 8.72
CA VAL A 442 -12.10 -18.31 8.42
C VAL A 442 -12.70 -16.92 8.58
N THR A 443 -12.02 -16.04 9.33
CA THR A 443 -12.37 -14.62 9.47
C THR A 443 -11.16 -13.78 9.07
N VAL A 444 -11.37 -12.78 8.23
CA VAL A 444 -10.34 -11.88 7.70
C VAL A 444 -10.66 -10.44 8.09
N PHE A 445 -9.67 -9.77 8.66
CA PHE A 445 -9.64 -8.34 8.94
C PHE A 445 -8.61 -7.72 8.03
N TYR A 446 -8.96 -6.73 7.21
CA TYR A 446 -8.02 -6.26 6.20
C TYR A 446 -8.32 -4.85 5.67
N GLU A 447 -7.29 -4.25 5.08
CA GLU A 447 -7.27 -3.03 4.27
C GLU A 447 -6.22 -3.23 3.15
N LEU A 448 -6.67 -3.54 1.94
CA LEU A 448 -5.83 -3.83 0.76
C LEU A 448 -6.05 -2.79 -0.34
N GLU A 449 -5.18 -2.74 -1.35
CA GLU A 449 -5.49 -1.95 -2.54
C GLU A 449 -6.63 -2.61 -3.33
N ALA A 450 -7.64 -1.82 -3.62
CA ALA A 450 -8.86 -2.30 -4.21
C ALA A 450 -8.67 -2.66 -5.70
N GLY A 451 -8.95 -3.91 -6.05
CA GLY A 451 -8.88 -4.41 -7.43
C GLY A 451 -7.47 -4.65 -7.96
N LYS A 452 -6.45 -4.50 -7.12
CA LYS A 452 -5.04 -4.70 -7.49
C LYS A 452 -4.34 -5.71 -6.58
N ASP A 453 -4.62 -5.63 -5.28
CA ASP A 453 -4.02 -6.50 -4.28
C ASP A 453 -5.05 -7.49 -3.76
N PHE A 454 -4.63 -8.75 -3.68
CA PHE A 454 -5.54 -9.87 -3.47
C PHE A 454 -5.03 -10.82 -2.40
N LEU A 455 -5.92 -11.17 -1.46
CA LEU A 455 -5.79 -12.32 -0.58
C LEU A 455 -6.79 -13.39 -1.03
N ASN A 456 -6.28 -14.41 -1.72
CA ASN A 456 -7.06 -15.50 -2.28
C ASN A 456 -6.95 -16.76 -1.43
N PHE A 457 -8.06 -17.46 -1.23
CA PHE A 457 -8.12 -18.73 -0.50
C PHE A 457 -8.51 -19.86 -1.45
N TYR A 458 -7.78 -20.96 -1.41
CA TYR A 458 -7.94 -22.13 -2.28
C TYR A 458 -8.12 -23.40 -1.47
N ASP A 459 -8.88 -24.35 -2.02
CA ASP A 459 -9.01 -25.71 -1.48
C ASP A 459 -7.78 -26.58 -1.81
N ALA A 460 -7.75 -27.80 -1.26
CA ALA A 460 -6.71 -28.80 -1.54
C ALA A 460 -6.57 -29.21 -3.02
N SER A 461 -7.56 -28.90 -3.87
CA SER A 461 -7.53 -29.12 -5.33
C SER A 461 -7.18 -27.84 -6.10
N ASN A 462 -6.77 -26.78 -5.40
CA ASN A 462 -6.42 -25.46 -5.95
C ASN A 462 -7.60 -24.72 -6.60
N ASN A 463 -8.84 -25.03 -6.21
CA ASN A 463 -10.00 -24.24 -6.61
C ASN A 463 -10.15 -23.03 -5.68
N LEU A 464 -10.46 -21.86 -6.24
CA LEU A 464 -10.69 -20.64 -5.48
C LEU A 464 -11.98 -20.77 -4.64
N ILE A 465 -11.85 -20.56 -3.33
CA ILE A 465 -12.95 -20.55 -2.35
C ILE A 465 -13.43 -19.11 -2.10
N ALA A 466 -12.48 -18.21 -1.83
CA ALA A 466 -12.76 -16.82 -1.50
C ALA A 466 -11.62 -15.92 -2.00
N SER A 467 -11.93 -14.67 -2.32
CA SER A 467 -10.98 -13.65 -2.77
C SER A 467 -11.32 -12.33 -2.07
N PHE A 468 -10.33 -11.74 -1.43
CA PHE A 468 -10.44 -10.47 -0.73
C PHE A 468 -9.49 -9.45 -1.37
N THR A 469 -9.98 -8.24 -1.50
CA THR A 469 -9.26 -7.07 -2.04
C THR A 469 -9.91 -5.83 -1.44
N GLY A 470 -9.29 -4.65 -1.51
CA GLY A 470 -9.63 -3.41 -0.80
C GLY A 470 -11.06 -2.84 -0.81
N TYR A 471 -12.03 -3.60 -1.34
CA TYR A 471 -13.45 -3.31 -1.40
C TYR A 471 -14.27 -3.89 -0.23
N ASP A 472 -13.87 -4.99 0.44
CA ASP A 472 -14.63 -5.47 1.61
C ASP A 472 -14.09 -4.90 2.93
N ILE A 473 -15.01 -4.56 3.83
CA ILE A 473 -14.71 -3.87 5.09
C ILE A 473 -14.74 -4.89 6.25
N SER A 474 -13.71 -4.82 7.10
CA SER A 474 -13.47 -5.48 8.40
C SER A 474 -14.42 -6.62 8.84
N SER A 475 -13.84 -7.81 9.04
CA SER A 475 -14.44 -9.05 9.55
C SER A 475 -15.26 -9.87 8.55
N SER A 476 -14.74 -10.03 7.32
CA SER A 476 -15.34 -10.96 6.36
C SER A 476 -15.08 -12.41 6.78
N SER A 477 -16.07 -13.28 6.65
CA SER A 477 -15.92 -14.68 7.05
C SER A 477 -16.51 -15.67 6.05
N PHE A 478 -15.94 -16.87 6.01
CA PHE A 478 -16.46 -17.99 5.24
C PHE A 478 -16.15 -19.31 5.94
N TYR A 479 -16.93 -20.34 5.61
CA TYR A 479 -16.74 -21.70 6.09
C TYR A 479 -16.22 -22.60 4.97
N THR A 480 -15.34 -23.54 5.30
CA THR A 480 -14.84 -24.55 4.35
C THR A 480 -14.65 -25.91 5.02
N THR A 481 -14.89 -26.98 4.28
CA THR A 481 -14.65 -28.37 4.70
C THR A 481 -13.38 -28.95 4.09
N THR A 482 -12.54 -28.12 3.46
CA THR A 482 -11.31 -28.58 2.82
C THR A 482 -10.31 -29.13 3.86
N PRO A 483 -9.60 -30.24 3.57
CA PRO A 483 -8.58 -30.76 4.49
C PRO A 483 -7.33 -29.87 4.54
N VAL A 484 -7.03 -29.13 3.46
CA VAL A 484 -5.91 -28.19 3.38
C VAL A 484 -6.40 -26.89 2.75
N LEU A 485 -6.23 -25.79 3.46
CA LEU A 485 -6.54 -24.45 2.99
C LEU A 485 -5.23 -23.76 2.60
N THR A 486 -5.18 -23.20 1.39
CA THR A 486 -4.06 -22.36 0.95
C THR A 486 -4.53 -20.92 0.80
N ALA A 487 -3.92 -20.00 1.55
CA ALA A 487 -4.10 -18.57 1.35
C ALA A 487 -2.92 -18.01 0.56
N ARG A 488 -3.16 -17.16 -0.44
CA ARG A 488 -2.14 -16.51 -1.25
C ARG A 488 -2.40 -15.02 -1.28
N PHE A 489 -1.45 -14.25 -0.77
CA PHE A 489 -1.44 -12.80 -0.89
C PHE A 489 -0.56 -12.39 -2.07
N THR A 490 -1.06 -11.48 -2.90
CA THR A 490 -0.31 -10.83 -3.97
C THR A 490 -0.57 -9.34 -3.96
N SER A 491 0.48 -8.53 -4.03
CA SER A 491 0.37 -7.09 -4.28
C SER A 491 1.03 -6.68 -5.59
N ASP A 492 0.58 -5.56 -6.12
CA ASP A 492 1.13 -4.95 -7.32
C ASP A 492 2.36 -4.05 -7.01
N ASN A 493 2.73 -3.23 -7.98
CA ASN A 493 3.89 -2.36 -7.91
C ASN A 493 3.61 -0.94 -7.40
N GLN A 494 2.38 -0.60 -7.08
CA GLN A 494 1.96 0.75 -6.68
C GLN A 494 1.23 0.69 -5.37
N SER A 495 1.25 1.81 -4.66
CA SER A 495 0.55 1.97 -3.40
C SER A 495 0.91 0.94 -2.31
N VAL A 496 0.66 1.24 -1.04
CA VAL A 496 0.71 0.23 0.02
C VAL A 496 -0.38 0.54 1.02
N PHE A 497 -1.03 -0.48 1.57
CA PHE A 497 -2.12 -0.36 2.55
C PHE A 497 -1.82 -1.17 3.81
N ARG A 498 -2.70 -1.11 4.80
CA ARG A 498 -2.47 -1.66 6.16
C ARG A 498 -2.52 -3.20 6.25
N GLY A 499 -2.84 -3.89 5.16
CA GLY A 499 -2.70 -5.34 5.07
C GLY A 499 -3.83 -6.11 5.73
N PHE A 500 -3.56 -7.25 6.34
CA PHE A 500 -4.57 -8.15 6.85
C PHE A 500 -4.14 -8.96 8.08
N ASN A 501 -5.13 -9.43 8.82
CA ASN A 501 -5.05 -10.49 9.81
C ASN A 501 -6.13 -11.53 9.54
N VAL A 502 -5.75 -12.81 9.57
CA VAL A 502 -6.63 -13.96 9.35
C VAL A 502 -6.68 -14.80 10.60
N ASN A 503 -7.90 -15.09 11.05
CA ASN A 503 -8.18 -16.00 12.15
C ASN A 503 -8.96 -17.21 11.63
N ILE A 504 -8.47 -18.41 11.89
CA ILE A 504 -9.10 -19.66 11.49
C ILE A 504 -9.46 -20.46 12.74
N LYS A 505 -10.74 -20.84 12.87
CA LYS A 505 -11.23 -21.71 13.93
C LYS A 505 -11.72 -23.03 13.33
N PRO A 506 -11.07 -24.17 13.63
CA PRO A 506 -11.59 -25.48 13.28
C PRO A 506 -12.98 -25.70 13.91
N ASN A 507 -13.90 -26.28 13.15
CA ASN A 507 -15.23 -26.65 13.62
C ASN A 507 -15.21 -28.10 14.12
N PRO A 508 -15.48 -28.38 15.41
CA PRO A 508 -15.43 -29.73 15.96
C PRO A 508 -16.42 -30.68 15.27
N LYS A 509 -16.02 -31.94 15.06
CA LYS A 509 -16.95 -32.97 14.59
C LYS A 509 -18.10 -33.16 15.59
N PRO A 510 -19.36 -33.35 15.14
CA PRO A 510 -20.44 -33.81 16.00
C PRO A 510 -20.05 -35.15 16.63
N THR A 511 -20.15 -35.24 17.96
CA THR A 511 -19.92 -36.47 18.75
C THR A 511 -21.05 -37.46 18.60
#